data_AF-R7FIW1-F1
#
_entry.id   AF-R7FIW1-F1
#
_cell.length_a   1.000
_cell.length_b   1.000
_cell.length_c   1.000
_cell.angle_alpha   90.00
_cell.angle_beta   90.00
_cell.angle_gamma   90.00
#
_symmetry.space_group_name_H-M   'P 1'
#
loop_
_entity.id
_entity.type
_entity.pdbx_description
1 polymer ?
#
loop_
_entity_poly.entity_id
_entity_poly.type
_entity_poly.pdbx_seq_one_letter_code
_entity_poly.pdbx_strand_id
1 'polypeptide(L)' 'MVDIFFNFLFIIFSIYVLLKTIFYALYEIKTQENKSGGIAIIVFSIIILTFATLFIFLK' A
#
# COMPACT_ATOMS: atom_id res chain seq x y z
N MET A 1 -21.18 0.40 14.77
CA MET A 1 -20.36 -0.77 15.20
C MET A 1 -19.82 -1.51 13.99
N VAL A 2 -20.67 -1.82 13.00
CA VAL A 2 -20.27 -2.47 11.74
C VAL A 2 -19.23 -1.64 10.98
N ASP A 3 -19.40 -0.32 10.84
CA ASP A 3 -18.43 0.54 10.12
C ASP A 3 -17.07 0.63 10.82
N ILE A 4 -17.04 0.65 12.16
CA ILE A 4 -15.80 0.65 12.94
C ILE A 4 -15.03 -0.66 12.73
N PHE A 5 -15.74 -1.79 12.72
CA PHE A 5 -15.13 -3.10 12.45
C PHE A 5 -14.59 -3.19 11.02
N PHE A 6 -15.31 -2.66 10.03
CA PHE A 6 -14.83 -2.57 8.65
C PHE A 6 -13.59 -1.67 8.51
N ASN A 7 -13.59 -0.49 9.15
CA ASN A 7 -12.44 0.41 9.13
C ASN A 7 -11.20 -0.23 9.77
N PHE A 8 -11.39 -0.98 10.85
CA PHE A 8 -10.32 -1.74 11.49
C PHE A 8 -9.73 -2.83 10.57
N LEU A 9 -10.59 -3.64 9.93
CA LEU A 9 -10.16 -4.65 8.96
C LEU A 9 -9.44 -4.02 7.77
N PHE A 10 -9.94 -2.88 7.29
CA PHE A 10 -9.33 -2.15 6.18
C PHE A 10 -7.92 -1.67 6.51
N ILE A 11 -7.69 -1.15 7.72
CA ILE A 11 -6.35 -0.72 8.16
C ILE A 11 -5.39 -1.92 8.19
N ILE A 12 -5.81 -3.06 8.76
CA ILE A 12 -4.97 -4.27 8.80
C ILE A 12 -4.62 -4.73 7.38
N PHE A 13 -5.61 -4.79 6.49
CA PHE A 13 -5.40 -5.17 5.11
C PHE A 13 -4.47 -4.20 4.37
N SER A 14 -4.62 -2.90 4.61
CA SER A 14 -3.78 -1.86 4.03
C SER A 14 -2.32 -1.98 4.45
N ILE A 15 -2.06 -2.28 5.74
CA ILE A 15 -0.71 -2.54 6.24
C ILE A 15 -0.12 -3.80 5.58
N TYR A 16 -0.91 -4.87 5.45
CA TYR A 16 -0.48 -6.08 4.76
C TYR A 16 -0.06 -5.82 3.30
N VAL A 17 -0.90 -5.10 2.55
CA VAL A 17 -0.61 -4.72 1.16
C VAL A 17 0.63 -3.84 1.07
N LEU A 18 0.78 -2.85 1.96
CA LEU A 18 1.95 -1.98 2.02
C LEU A 18 3.24 -2.79 2.20
N LEU A 19 3.26 -3.72 3.16
CA LEU A 19 4.44 -4.57 3.41
C LEU A 19 4.80 -5.40 2.19
N LYS A 20 3.83 -6.06 1.55
CA LYS A 20 4.05 -6.85 0.33
C LYS A 20 4.60 -6.00 -0.81
N THR A 21 4.10 -4.77 -0.94
CA THR A 21 4.51 -3.83 -1.98
C THR A 21 5.93 -3.32 -1.75
N ILE A 22 6.29 -2.99 -0.51
CA ILE A 22 7.67 -2.61 -0.14
C ILE A 22 8.65 -3.75 -0.42
N PHE A 23 8.32 -4.99 -0.03
CA PHE A 23 9.18 -6.14 -0.32
C PHE A 23 9.36 -6.35 -1.82
N TYR A 24 8.29 -6.18 -2.61
CA TYR A 24 8.39 -6.28 -4.06
C TYR A 24 9.24 -5.16 -4.68
N ALA A 25 9.08 -3.92 -4.21
CA ALA A 25 9.93 -2.80 -4.64
C ALA A 25 11.41 -3.03 -4.29
N LEU A 26 11.70 -3.56 -3.09
CA LEU A 26 13.06 -3.93 -2.69
C LEU A 26 13.61 -5.07 -3.55
N TYR A 27 12.79 -6.04 -3.92
CA TYR A 27 13.17 -7.12 -4.83
C TYR A 27 13.55 -6.57 -6.21
N GLU A 28 12.73 -5.68 -6.80
CA GLU A 28 13.03 -5.03 -8.07
C GLU A 28 14.35 -4.24 -8.02
N ILE A 29 14.57 -3.47 -6.95
CA ILE A 29 15.78 -2.64 -6.81
C ILE A 29 17.03 -3.50 -6.61
N LYS A 30 16.96 -4.53 -5.75
CA LYS A 30 18.15 -5.28 -5.30
C LYS A 30 18.46 -6.51 -6.14
N THR A 31 17.43 -7.15 -6.70
CA THR A 31 17.57 -8.45 -7.38
C THR A 31 17.47 -8.30 -8.89
N GLN A 32 16.58 -7.43 -9.37
CA GLN A 32 16.36 -7.21 -10.80
C GLN A 32 17.12 -5.99 -11.34
N GLU A 33 17.88 -5.29 -10.48
CA GLU A 33 18.56 -4.03 -10.79
C GLU A 33 17.63 -2.95 -11.40
N ASN A 34 16.32 -3.12 -11.23
CA ASN A 34 15.29 -2.27 -11.79
C ASN A 34 14.92 -1.15 -10.81
N LYS A 35 15.83 -0.20 -10.67
CA LYS A 35 15.68 0.91 -9.71
C LYS A 35 14.46 1.78 -10.02
N SER A 36 14.21 2.07 -11.30
CA SER A 36 13.06 2.88 -11.74
C SER A 36 11.74 2.18 -11.44
N GLY A 37 11.63 0.88 -11.73
CA GLY A 37 10.45 0.07 -11.41
C GLY A 37 10.15 0.03 -9.92
N GLY A 38 11.15 -0.25 -9.09
CA GLY A 38 10.98 -0.24 -7.64
C GLY A 38 10.58 1.13 -7.07
N ILE A 39 11.17 2.22 -7.57
CA ILE A 39 10.77 3.58 -7.18
C ILE A 39 9.32 3.86 -7.61
N ALA A 40 8.93 3.49 -8.83
CA ALA A 40 7.57 3.66 -9.32
C ALA A 40 6.57 2.91 -8.43
N ILE A 41 6.86 1.65 -8.06
CA ILE A 41 6.02 0.85 -7.16
C ILE A 41 5.83 1.57 -5.82
N ILE A 42 6.90 2.11 -5.22
CA ILE A 42 6.81 2.85 -3.96
C ILE A 42 5.90 4.08 -4.12
N VAL A 43 6.15 4.91 -5.14
CA VAL A 43 5.40 6.16 -5.36
C VAL A 43 3.90 5.87 -5.59
N PHE A 44 3.58 4.95 -6.51
CA PHE A 44 2.19 4.60 -6.79
C PHE A 44 1.50 3.94 -5.60
N SER A 45 2.21 3.14 -4.81
CA SER A 45 1.64 2.52 -3.61
C SER A 45 1.21 3.54 -2.55
N ILE A 46 2.02 4.59 -2.34
CA ILE A 46 1.69 5.69 -1.41
C ILE A 46 0.44 6.42 -1.89
N ILE A 47 0.39 6.79 -3.18
CA ILE A 47 -0.76 7.47 -3.78
C ILE A 47 -2.03 6.64 -3.57
N ILE A 48 -2.01 5.36 -3.95
CA ILE A 48 -3.18 4.46 -3.84
C ILE A 48 -3.62 4.31 -2.38
N LEU A 49 -2.70 4.10 -1.44
CA LEU A 49 -3.03 3.97 -0.02
C LEU A 49 -3.62 5.25 0.56
N THR A 50 -3.09 6.42 0.20
CA THR A 50 -3.65 7.71 0.60
C THR A 50 -5.09 7.86 0.10
N PHE A 51 -5.34 7.63 -1.20
CA PHE A 51 -6.69 7.73 -1.75
C PHE A 51 -7.64 6.70 -1.13
N ALA A 52 -7.24 5.43 -1.03
CA ALA A 52 -8.08 4.38 -0.47
C ALA A 52 -8.46 4.67 0.99
N THR A 53 -7.53 5.23 1.77
CA THR A 53 -7.79 5.68 3.14
C THR A 53 -8.77 6.85 3.14
N LEU A 54 -8.55 7.90 2.34
CA LEU A 54 -9.46 9.04 2.24
C LEU A 54 -10.90 8.61 1.91
N PHE A 55 -11.09 7.74 0.93
CA PHE A 55 -12.42 7.27 0.52
C PHE A 55 -13.17 6.53 1.63
N ILE A 56 -12.48 5.79 2.49
CA ILE A 56 -13.13 5.04 3.58
C ILE A 56 -13.47 5.93 4.76
N PHE A 57 -12.66 6.95 5.05
CA PHE A 57 -12.94 7.88 6.15
C PHE A 57 -13.85 9.05 5.77
N LEU A 58 -14.03 9.34 4.48
CA LEU A 58 -14.99 10.33 3.97
C LEU A 58 -16.41 9.76 3.78
N LYS A 59 -16.55 8.44 3.77
CA LYS A 59 -17.83 7.74 3.68
C LYS A 59 -18.50 7.67 5.06
#